data_AF-A0A946VJR4-F1
#
_entry.id   AF-A0A946VJR4-F1
#
_cell.length_a   1.000
_cell.length_b   1.000
_cell.length_c   1.000
_cell.angle_alpha   90.00
_cell.angle_beta   90.00
_cell.angle_gamma   90.00
#
_symmetry.space_group_name_H-M   'P 1'
#
loop_
_entity.id
_entity.type
_entity.pdbx_description
1 polymer ?
#
loop_
_entity_poly.entity_id
_entity_poly.type
_entity_poly.pdbx_seq_one_letter_code
_entity_poly.pdbx_strand_id
1 'polypeptide(L)'
;HAGKNRVNPGSIILSAEMMLRFMGWTEAADLVNKGISGAIAAKTVTYDLARVRAGFVAKGRRPGTSKDVQEDLERLMPGATLVSTSGFGEEVIKNMALDL
;
A
#
# COMPACT_ATOMS: atom_id res chain seq x y z
N HIS A 1 10.30 -3.16 -13.45
CA HIS A 1 9.12 -2.56 -12.79
C HIS A 1 9.10 -1.02 -12.84
N ALA A 2 10.21 -0.37 -13.22
CA ALA A 2 10.30 1.09 -13.37
C ALA A 2 9.25 1.66 -14.33
N GLY A 3 8.73 2.86 -14.01
CA GLY A 3 7.79 3.62 -14.84
C GLY A 3 6.35 3.09 -14.92
N LYS A 4 6.02 1.96 -14.27
CA LYS A 4 4.70 1.32 -14.40
C LYS A 4 3.65 1.76 -13.37
N ASN A 5 4.02 2.54 -12.36
CA ASN A 5 3.12 3.02 -11.29
C ASN A 5 2.33 1.89 -10.59
N ARG A 6 2.97 0.74 -10.33
CA ARG A 6 2.34 -0.50 -9.83
C ARG A 6 3.04 -1.16 -8.65
N VAL A 7 4.14 -0.58 -8.17
CA VAL A 7 4.94 -1.12 -7.06
C VAL A 7 4.41 -0.58 -5.75
N ASN A 8 4.45 -1.36 -4.68
CA ASN A 8 4.15 -0.92 -3.33
C ASN A 8 5.23 0.06 -2.84
N PRO A 9 4.91 1.33 -2.56
CA PRO A 9 5.88 2.27 -2.02
C PRO A 9 6.08 2.15 -0.50
N GLY A 10 5.37 1.26 0.19
CA GLY A 10 5.34 1.20 1.65
C GLY A 10 6.71 1.09 2.31
N SER A 11 7.64 0.32 1.74
CA SER A 11 8.99 0.20 2.30
C SER A 11 9.80 1.51 2.22
N ILE A 12 9.74 2.24 1.10
CA ILE A 12 10.46 3.51 0.98
C ILE A 12 9.83 4.61 1.85
N ILE A 13 8.50 4.60 2.03
CA ILE A 13 7.82 5.55 2.91
C ILE A 13 8.18 5.28 4.37
N LEU A 14 8.19 4.02 4.82
CA LEU A 14 8.62 3.67 6.19
C LEU A 14 10.10 3.99 6.43
N SER A 15 10.98 3.76 5.45
CA SER A 15 12.38 4.20 5.57
C SER A 15 12.50 5.72 5.72
N ALA A 16 11.65 6.50 5.02
CA ALA A 16 11.62 7.95 5.16
C ALA A 16 11.09 8.38 6.54
N GLU A 17 10.07 7.69 7.09
CA GLU A 17 9.62 7.89 8.47
C GLU A 17 10.75 7.67 9.47
N MET A 18 11.49 6.55 9.36
CA MET A 18 12.62 6.24 10.23
C MET A 18 13.72 7.29 10.13
N MET A 19 13.96 7.83 8.92
CA MET A 19 14.91 8.92 8.69
C MET A 19 14.45 10.22 9.39
N LEU A 20 13.17 10.61 9.24
CA LEU A 20 12.62 11.78 9.92
C LEU A 20 12.77 11.65 11.44
N ARG A 21 12.47 10.47 11.98
CA ARG A 21 12.63 10.16 13.40
C ARG A 21 14.08 10.28 13.85
N PHE A 22 15.02 9.77 13.08
CA PHE A 22 16.46 9.88 13.36
C PHE A 22 16.94 11.34 13.36
N MET A 23 16.40 12.18 12.48
CA MET A 23 16.71 13.62 12.42
C MET A 23 16.05 14.44 13.55
N GLY A 24 15.28 13.81 14.44
CA GLY A 24 14.55 14.48 15.51
C GLY A 24 13.24 15.14 15.05
N TRP A 25 12.79 14.91 13.81
CA TRP A 25 11.52 15.42 13.29
C TRP A 25 10.39 14.45 13.65
N THR A 26 10.19 14.23 14.95
CA THR A 26 9.30 13.20 15.49
C THR A 26 7.84 13.42 15.09
N GLU A 27 7.34 14.66 15.14
CA GLU A 27 5.96 14.98 14.76
C GLU A 27 5.69 14.62 13.28
N ALA A 28 6.63 14.95 12.38
CA ALA A 28 6.51 14.59 10.98
C ALA A 28 6.55 13.07 10.77
N ALA A 29 7.41 12.36 11.50
CA ALA A 29 7.48 10.90 11.46
C ALA A 29 6.17 10.25 11.93
N ASP A 30 5.59 10.76 13.02
CA ASP A 30 4.31 10.27 13.56
C ASP A 30 3.15 10.50 12.59
N LEU A 31 3.13 11.64 11.90
CA LEU A 31 2.17 11.90 10.82
C LEU A 31 2.31 10.89 9.68
N VAL A 32 3.54 10.60 9.22
CA VAL A 32 3.76 9.60 8.15
C VAL A 32 3.29 8.22 8.60
N ASN A 33 3.63 7.81 9.82
CA ASN A 33 3.20 6.51 10.37
C ASN A 33 1.67 6.41 10.48
N LYS A 34 1.02 7.50 10.91
CA LYS A 34 -0.45 7.61 10.90
C LYS A 34 -1.00 7.49 9.48
N GLY A 35 -0.42 8.20 8.51
CA GLY A 35 -0.81 8.14 7.11
C GLY A 35 -0.80 6.73 6.53
N ILE A 36 0.28 5.98 6.78
CA ILE A 36 0.39 4.57 6.38
C ILE A 36 -0.65 3.71 7.09
N SER A 37 -0.79 3.88 8.42
CA SER A 37 -1.74 3.09 9.21
C SER A 37 -3.18 3.31 8.73
N GLY A 38 -3.55 4.56 8.42
CA GLY A 38 -4.84 4.92 7.84
C GLY A 38 -5.06 4.32 6.45
N ALA A 39 -4.07 4.38 5.56
CA ALA A 39 -4.16 3.76 4.24
C ALA A 39 -4.34 2.22 4.31
N ILE A 40 -3.66 1.56 5.26
CA ILE A 40 -3.83 0.12 5.51
C ILE A 40 -5.22 -0.18 6.09
N ALA A 41 -5.69 0.63 7.05
CA ALA A 41 -7.01 0.48 7.64
C ALA A 41 -8.14 0.68 6.62
N ALA A 42 -7.94 1.57 5.63
CA ALA A 42 -8.82 1.77 4.48
C ALA A 42 -8.79 0.60 3.47
N LYS A 43 -8.02 -0.46 3.73
CA LYS A 43 -7.81 -1.62 2.85
C LYS A 43 -7.33 -1.21 1.44
N THR A 44 -6.49 -0.18 1.37
CA THR A 44 -5.88 0.27 0.12
C THR A 44 -4.64 -0.58 -0.17
N VAL A 45 -4.58 -1.19 -1.36
CA VAL A 45 -3.54 -2.16 -1.75
C VAL A 45 -3.00 -1.87 -3.15
N THR A 46 -1.70 -2.07 -3.35
CA THR A 46 -1.07 -1.97 -4.67
C THR A 46 -1.06 -3.31 -5.42
N TYR A 47 -0.84 -3.25 -6.73
CA TYR A 47 -0.86 -4.43 -7.63
C TYR A 47 0.09 -5.55 -7.22
N ASP A 48 1.32 -5.21 -6.86
CA ASP A 48 2.31 -6.18 -6.42
C ASP A 48 1.92 -6.88 -5.11
N LEU A 49 1.34 -6.14 -4.16
CA LEU A 49 0.85 -6.69 -2.89
C LEU A 49 -0.37 -7.59 -3.12
N ALA A 50 -1.33 -7.16 -3.95
CA ALA A 50 -2.49 -7.95 -4.33
C ALA A 50 -2.08 -9.27 -5.01
N ARG A 51 -1.15 -9.21 -5.97
CA ARG A 51 -0.63 -10.39 -6.66
C ARG A 51 0.07 -11.36 -5.71
N VAL A 52 0.84 -10.86 -4.74
CA VAL A 52 1.51 -11.71 -3.76
C VAL A 52 0.49 -12.45 -2.89
N ARG A 53 -0.55 -11.76 -2.40
CA ARG A 53 -1.63 -12.40 -1.62
C ARG A 53 -2.42 -13.43 -2.44
N ALA A 54 -2.76 -13.11 -3.69
CA ALA A 54 -3.39 -14.05 -4.63
C ALA A 54 -2.53 -15.31 -4.85
N GLY A 55 -1.23 -15.12 -5.06
CA GLY A 55 -0.28 -16.23 -5.27
C GLY A 55 -0.08 -17.13 -4.04
N PHE A 56 -0.19 -16.59 -2.82
CA PHE A 56 -0.09 -17.39 -1.59
C PHE A 56 -1.29 -18.30 -1.36
N VAL A 57 -2.49 -17.89 -1.80
CA VAL A 57 -3.71 -18.69 -1.61
C VAL A 57 -3.86 -19.76 -2.69
N ALA A 58 -3.31 -19.54 -3.88
CA ALA A 58 -3.38 -20.47 -4.99
C ALA A 58 -2.06 -21.26 -5.15
N LYS A 59 -1.71 -22.11 -4.18
CA LYS A 59 -0.54 -23.01 -4.29
C LYS A 59 -0.74 -23.93 -5.52
N GLY A 60 0.00 -23.67 -6.61
CA GLY A 60 -0.09 -24.43 -7.88
C GLY A 60 -0.83 -23.74 -9.04
N ARG A 61 -1.35 -22.52 -8.88
CA ARG A 61 -1.98 -21.74 -9.97
C ARG A 61 -0.93 -20.90 -10.69
N ARG A 62 -1.00 -20.83 -12.03
CA ARG A 62 -0.17 -19.91 -12.83
C ARG A 62 -0.44 -18.45 -12.42
N PRO A 63 0.54 -17.54 -12.53
CA PRO A 63 0.32 -16.11 -12.29
C PRO A 63 -0.86 -15.63 -13.13
N GLY A 64 -1.93 -15.18 -12.48
CA GLY A 64 -3.13 -14.69 -13.14
C GLY A 64 -2.88 -13.39 -13.90
N THR A 65 -3.70 -13.14 -14.91
CA THR A 65 -3.84 -11.87 -15.60
C THR A 65 -4.33 -10.77 -14.65
N SER A 66 -4.31 -9.49 -15.05
CA SER A 66 -4.79 -8.40 -14.19
C SER A 66 -6.26 -8.54 -13.78
N LYS A 67 -7.07 -9.25 -14.58
CA LYS A 67 -8.47 -9.55 -14.26
C LYS A 67 -8.57 -10.56 -13.11
N ASP A 68 -7.74 -11.60 -13.18
CA ASP A 68 -7.64 -12.62 -12.12
C ASP A 68 -7.15 -12.02 -10.79
N VAL A 69 -6.21 -11.07 -10.83
CA VAL A 69 -5.72 -10.38 -9.62
C VAL A 69 -6.83 -9.59 -8.93
N GLN A 70 -7.76 -9.00 -9.69
CA GLN A 70 -8.85 -8.21 -9.13
C GLN A 70 -9.95 -9.12 -8.52
N GLU A 71 -10.28 -10.21 -9.19
CA GLU A 71 -11.21 -11.23 -8.66
C GLU A 71 -10.65 -11.90 -7.40
N ASP A 72 -9.36 -12.26 -7.42
CA ASP A 72 -8.67 -12.81 -6.24
C ASP A 72 -8.60 -11.78 -5.12
N LEU A 73 -8.35 -10.50 -5.42
CA LEU A 73 -8.33 -9.46 -4.41
C LEU A 73 -9.69 -9.32 -3.71
N GLU A 74 -10.78 -9.26 -4.47
CA GLU A 74 -12.13 -9.19 -3.90
C GLU A 74 -12.42 -10.42 -3.01
N ARG A 75 -12.00 -11.60 -3.44
CA ARG A 75 -12.18 -12.83 -2.66
C ARG A 75 -11.36 -12.84 -1.36
N LEU A 76 -10.11 -12.39 -1.42
CA LEU A 76 -9.16 -12.48 -0.31
C LEU A 76 -9.25 -11.33 0.67
N MET A 77 -9.61 -10.15 0.18
CA MET A 77 -9.78 -8.94 0.95
C MET A 77 -11.04 -8.20 0.47
N PRO A 78 -12.24 -8.70 0.80
CA PRO A 78 -13.48 -8.05 0.40
C PRO A 78 -13.51 -6.57 0.77
N GLY A 79 -13.87 -5.73 -0.20
CA GLY A 79 -13.89 -4.27 -0.09
C GLY A 79 -12.52 -3.59 -0.08
N ALA A 80 -11.46 -4.30 -0.47
CA ALA A 80 -10.16 -3.68 -0.68
C ALA A 80 -10.11 -2.89 -2.00
N THR A 81 -9.46 -1.73 -1.96
CA THR A 81 -9.31 -0.87 -3.14
C THR A 81 -7.93 -1.06 -3.75
N LEU A 82 -7.89 -1.52 -5.00
CA LEU A 82 -6.64 -1.62 -5.76
C LEU A 82 -6.22 -0.25 -6.29
N VAL A 83 -5.02 0.21 -5.94
CA VAL A 83 -4.48 1.51 -6.36
C VAL A 83 -3.12 1.39 -7.03
N SER A 84 -2.73 2.46 -7.71
CA SER A 84 -1.38 2.65 -8.25
C SER A 84 -0.37 3.02 -7.15
N THR A 85 0.92 3.09 -7.49
CA THR A 85 1.95 3.58 -6.55
C THR A 85 1.63 5.01 -6.09
N SER A 86 1.27 5.90 -7.02
CA SER A 86 0.89 7.28 -6.70
C SER A 86 -0.40 7.36 -5.89
N GLY A 87 -1.42 6.56 -6.23
CA GLY A 87 -2.69 6.53 -5.50
C GLY A 87 -2.54 6.03 -4.06
N PHE A 88 -1.61 5.09 -3.82
CA PHE A 88 -1.25 4.72 -2.45
C PHE A 88 -0.63 5.90 -1.69
N GLY A 89 0.26 6.67 -2.34
CA GLY A 89 0.84 7.89 -1.76
C GLY A 89 -0.20 8.96 -1.43
N GLU A 90 -1.18 9.17 -2.32
CA GLU A 90 -2.30 10.09 -2.09
C GLU A 90 -3.13 9.66 -0.87
N GLU A 91 -3.43 8.36 -0.72
CA GLU A 91 -4.16 7.87 0.44
C GLU A 91 -3.35 8.02 1.73
N VAL A 92 -2.03 7.82 1.69
CA VAL A 92 -1.16 8.10 2.84
C VAL A 92 -1.25 9.57 3.23
N ILE A 93 -1.05 10.50 2.29
CA ILE A 93 -1.09 11.96 2.54
C ILE A 93 -2.44 12.37 3.13
N LYS A 94 -3.54 11.88 2.55
CA LYS A 94 -4.90 12.13 3.05
C LYS A 94 -5.05 11.74 4.52
N ASN A 95 -4.50 10.60 4.93
CA ASN A 95 -4.59 10.11 6.31
C ASN A 95 -3.60 10.78 7.28
N MET A 96 -2.58 11.49 6.78
CA MET A 96 -1.73 12.35 7.62
C MET A 96 -2.54 13.53 8.18
N ALA A 97 -3.45 14.09 7.38
CA ALA A 97 -4.12 15.37 7.66
C ALA A 97 -5.44 15.28 8.46
N LEU A 98 -5.94 14.09 8.79
CA LEU A 98 -7.30 13.92 9.34
C LEU A 98 -7.52 14.44 10.78
N ASP A 99 -6.54 15.11 11.41
CA ASP A 99 -6.68 15.66 12.78
C ASP A 99 -6.46 17.19 12.86
N LEU A 100 -6.55 17.94 11.75
CA LEU A 100 -6.52 19.42 11.74
C LEU A 100 -7.86 20.02 11.33
#